data_AF-A0A534VW73-F1
#
_entry.id   AF-A0A534VW73-F1
#
_cell.length_a   1.000
_cell.length_b   1.000
_cell.length_c   1.000
_cell.angle_alpha   90.00
_cell.angle_beta   90.00
_cell.angle_gamma   90.00
#
_symmetry.space_group_name_H-M   'P 1'
#
loop_
_entity.id
_entity.type
_entity.pdbx_description
1 polymer ?
#
loop_
_entity_poly.entity_id
_entity_poly.type
_entity_poly.pdbx_seq_one_letter_code
_entity_poly.pdbx_strand_id
1 'polypeptide(L)' 'CGNPVEISILQFAERIKALTGSKSEIVFRPLPEDDPRVRQPDITKARTLLGWEPRVALEEGLRRTIDFFRPVVRKT' A
#
# COMPACT_ATOMS: atom_id res chain seq x y z
N CYS A 1 14.31 4.43 3.66
CA CYS A 1 13.93 4.36 2.22
C CYS A 1 12.42 4.15 2.14
N GLY A 2 11.73 4.74 1.16
CA GLY A 2 10.28 4.61 1.04
C GLY A 2 9.75 5.26 -0.22
N ASN A 3 8.42 5.32 -0.35
CA ASN A 3 7.74 6.01 -1.44
C ASN A 3 7.19 7.34 -0.92
N PRO A 4 7.54 8.49 -1.52
CA PRO A 4 7.05 9.81 -1.07
C PRO A 4 5.58 10.05 -1.43
N VAL A 5 4.96 9.20 -2.26
CA VAL A 5 3.54 9.28 -2.58
C VAL A 5 2.73 8.79 -1.39
N GLU A 6 2.00 9.70 -0.76
CA GLU A 6 1.12 9.40 0.36
C GLU A 6 -0.26 8.90 -0.13
N ILE A 7 -0.86 8.03 0.68
CA ILE A 7 -2.23 7.53 0.50
C ILE A 7 -2.82 7.27 1.88
N SER A 8 -4.10 7.60 2.07
CA SER A 8 -4.80 7.27 3.31
C SER A 8 -5.12 5.77 3.41
N ILE A 9 -5.29 5.26 4.63
CA ILE A 9 -5.70 3.86 4.85
C ILE A 9 -7.05 3.54 4.20
N LEU A 10 -7.99 4.50 4.19
CA LEU A 10 -9.28 4.33 3.54
C LEU A 10 -9.12 4.15 2.02
N GLN A 11 -8.40 5.05 1.35
CA GLN A 11 -8.13 4.95 -0.09
C GLN A 11 -7.39 3.66 -0.44
N PHE A 12 -6.46 3.23 0.42
CA PHE A 12 -5.73 1.98 0.23
C PHE A 12 -6.67 0.76 0.31
N ALA A 13 -7.57 0.72 1.31
CA ALA A 13 -8.56 -0.33 1.47
C ALA A 13 -9.56 -0.37 0.29
N GLU A 14 -10.05 0.79 -0.15
CA GLU A 14 -10.92 0.91 -1.33
C GLU A 14 -10.23 0.42 -2.59
N ARG A 15 -8.94 0.76 -2.79
CA ARG A 15 -8.17 0.33 -3.95
C ARG A 15 -7.99 -1.18 -3.98
N ILE A 16 -7.67 -1.80 -2.85
CA ILE A 16 -7.57 -3.26 -2.73
C ILE A 16 -8.92 -3.89 -3.06
N LYS A 17 -10.00 -3.43 -2.43
CA LYS A 17 -11.36 -3.97 -2.64
C LYS A 17 -11.75 -3.93 -4.12
N ALA A 18 -11.47 -2.81 -4.80
CA ALA A 18 -11.71 -2.65 -6.23
C ALA A 18 -10.88 -3.62 -7.09
N LEU A 19 -9.57 -3.74 -6.81
CA LEU A 19 -8.65 -4.60 -7.57
C LEU A 19 -8.94 -6.10 -7.37
N THR A 20 -9.42 -6.50 -6.19
CA THR A 20 -9.75 -7.90 -5.90
C THR A 20 -11.19 -8.27 -6.27
N GLY A 21 -12.06 -7.28 -6.54
CA GLY A 21 -13.50 -7.49 -6.68
C GLY A 21 -14.16 -8.00 -5.39
N SER A 22 -13.62 -7.65 -4.22
CA SER A 22 -14.09 -8.19 -2.93
C SER A 22 -15.43 -7.56 -2.53
N LYS A 23 -16.29 -8.36 -1.88
CA LYS A 23 -17.54 -7.89 -1.27
C LYS A 23 -17.38 -7.50 0.21
N SER A 24 -16.20 -7.67 0.81
CA SER A 24 -15.94 -7.35 2.21
C SER A 24 -16.31 -5.90 2.55
N GLU A 25 -16.90 -5.68 3.71
CA GLU A 25 -17.21 -4.33 4.20
C GLU A 25 -15.96 -3.63 4.74
N ILE A 26 -15.90 -2.31 4.59
CA ILE A 26 -14.88 -1.48 5.23
C ILE A 26 -15.47 -0.99 6.55
N VAL A 27 -14.85 -1.36 7.66
CA VAL A 27 -15.31 -1.01 9.01
C VAL A 27 -14.24 -0.16 9.70
N PHE A 28 -14.66 0.97 10.28
CA PHE A 28 -13.78 1.85 11.04
C PHE A 28 -13.65 1.37 12.47
N ARG A 29 -12.41 1.33 12.98
CA ARG A 29 -12.11 1.03 14.39
C ARG A 29 -11.21 2.12 14.96
N PRO A 30 -11.19 2.29 16.30
CA PRO A 30 -10.28 3.23 16.94
C PRO A 30 -8.82 2.95 16.56
N LEU A 31 -8.06 4.03 16.37
CA LEU A 31 -6.62 3.95 16.13
C LEU A 31 -5.92 3.48 17.41
N PRO A 32 -4.95 2.55 17.34
CA PRO A 32 -4.08 2.25 18.47
C PRO A 32 -3.36 3.51 18.95
N GLU A 33 -3.06 3.61 20.25
CA GLU A 33 -2.48 4.81 20.87
C GLU A 33 -1.11 5.18 20.26
N ASP A 34 -0.31 4.18 19.90
CA ASP A 34 1.05 4.35 19.37
C ASP A 34 1.14 4.47 17.84
N ASP A 35 0.02 4.45 17.12
CA ASP A 35 0.05 4.40 15.65
C ASP A 35 0.20 5.81 15.05
N PRO A 36 1.27 6.11 14.29
CA PRO A 36 1.44 7.41 13.68
C PRO A 36 0.37 7.69 12.63
N ARG A 37 -0.24 8.88 12.70
CA ARG A 37 -1.33 9.30 11.80
C ARG A 37 -0.88 9.55 10.35
N VAL A 38 0.38 9.94 10.16
CA VAL A 38 0.94 10.40 8.87
C VAL A 38 2.33 9.82 8.71
N ARG A 39 2.64 9.35 7.50
CA ARG A 39 3.98 8.84 7.16
C ARG A 39 4.29 9.12 5.69
N GLN A 40 5.12 10.13 5.47
CA GLN A 40 5.60 10.50 4.14
C GLN A 40 7.12 10.72 4.19
N PRO A 41 7.93 9.78 3.69
CA PRO A 41 9.39 9.91 3.71
C PRO A 41 9.89 10.90 2.66
N ASP A 42 10.72 11.86 3.08
CA ASP A 42 11.57 12.60 2.15
C ASP A 42 12.71 11.69 1.64
N ILE A 43 12.78 11.51 0.33
CA ILE A 43 13.78 10.66 -0.35
C ILE A 43 14.88 11.45 -1.06
N THR A 44 14.98 12.76 -0.81
CA THR A 44 15.99 13.65 -1.43
C THR A 44 17.40 13.09 -1.28
N LYS A 45 17.78 12.65 -0.08
CA LYS A 45 19.11 12.07 0.18
C LYS A 45 19.40 10.81 -0.64
N ALA A 46 18.41 9.94 -0.83
CA ALA A 46 18.58 8.72 -1.61
C ALA A 46 18.67 9.02 -3.12
N ARG A 47 17.90 10.00 -3.60
CA ARG A 47 17.99 10.49 -4.98
C ARG A 47 19.35 11.11 -5.26
N THR A 48 19.83 11.99 -4.40
CA THR A 48 21.07 12.74 -4.63
C THR A 48 22.33 11.88 -4.50
N LEU A 49 22.40 11.01 -3.49
CA LEU A 49 23.61 10.24 -3.22
C LEU A 49 23.67 8.91 -3.97
N LEU A 50 22.51 8.31 -4.27
CA LEU A 50 22.44 6.95 -4.84
C LEU A 50 21.79 6.92 -6.22
N GLY A 51 21.25 8.03 -6.73
CA GLY A 51 20.43 8.03 -7.95
C GLY A 51 19.19 7.15 -7.82
N TRP A 52 18.75 6.89 -6.58
CA TRP A 52 17.70 5.92 -6.30
C TRP A 52 16.34 6.61 -6.14
N GLU A 53 15.31 6.00 -6.71
CA GLU A 53 13.92 6.33 -6.48
C GLU A 53 13.00 5.13 -6.73
N PRO A 54 11.79 5.08 -6.12
CA PRO A 54 10.83 4.02 -6.39
C PRO A 54 10.38 4.06 -7.85
N ARG A 55 10.44 2.91 -8.54
CA ARG A 55 10.05 2.78 -9.96
C ARG A 55 8.74 2.04 -10.17
N VAL A 56 8.20 1.42 -9.12
CA VAL A 56 6.95 0.65 -9.18
C VAL A 56 5.84 1.49 -8.58
N ALA A 57 4.83 1.79 -9.38
CA ALA A 57 3.63 2.48 -8.91
C ALA A 57 2.84 1.60 -7.92
N LEU A 58 2.08 2.24 -7.02
CA LEU A 58 1.31 1.53 -6.01
C LEU A 58 0.38 0.47 -6.61
N GLU A 59 -0.39 0.82 -7.64
CA GLU A 59 -1.33 -0.11 -8.27
C GLU A 59 -0.63 -1.33 -8.87
N GLU A 60 0.51 -1.13 -9.53
CA GLU A 60 1.29 -2.22 -10.10
C GLU A 60 1.80 -3.16 -9.00
N GLY A 61 2.31 -2.61 -7.90
CA GLY A 61 2.71 -3.39 -6.73
C GLY A 61 1.54 -4.18 -6.13
N LEU A 62 0.36 -3.55 -6.01
CA LEU A 62 -0.85 -4.19 -5.52
C LEU A 62 -1.31 -5.34 -6.43
N ARG A 63 -1.32 -5.15 -7.75
CA ARG A 63 -1.68 -6.21 -8.72
C ARG A 63 -0.77 -7.42 -8.60
N ARG A 64 0.55 -7.22 -8.61
CA ARG A 64 1.54 -8.29 -8.41
C ARG A 64 1.32 -9.03 -7.09
N THR A 65 1.03 -8.30 -6.03
CA THR A 65 0.78 -8.87 -4.69
C THR A 65 -0.51 -9.70 -4.69
N ILE A 66 -1.59 -9.20 -5.29
CA ILE A 66 -2.87 -9.93 -5.40
C ILE A 66 -2.68 -11.22 -6.20
N ASP A 67 -1.98 -11.16 -7.33
CA ASP A 67 -1.73 -12.33 -8.17
C ASP A 67 -0.88 -13.38 -7.45
N PHE A 68 0.10 -12.96 -6.65
CA PHE A 68 0.88 -13.85 -5.79
C PHE A 68 0.01 -14.59 -4.75
N PHE A 69 -0.92 -13.89 -4.09
CA PHE A 69 -1.79 -14.49 -3.06
C PHE A 69 -2.97 -15.29 -3.62
N ARG A 70 -3.41 -15.03 -4.86
CA ARG A 70 -4.56 -15.73 -5.48
C ARG A 70 -4.48 -17.26 -5.41
N PRO A 71 -3.36 -17.95 -5.74
CA PRO A 71 -3.27 -19.40 -5.60
C PRO A 71 -3.15 -19.87 -4.15
N VAL A 72 -2.65 -19.03 -3.23
CA VAL A 72 -2.52 -19.38 -1.80
C VAL A 72 -3.89 -19.43 -1.14
N VAL A 73 -4.77 -18.49 -1.47
CA VAL A 73 -6.12 -18.38 -0.89
C VAL A 73 -7.12 -19.34 -1.55
N ARG A 74 -6.91 -19.74 -2.81
CA ARG A 74 -7.77 -20.70 -3.53
C ARG A 74 -7.54 -22.17 -3.14
N LYS A 75 -6.55 -22.49 -2.31
CA LYS A 75 -6.40 -23.84 -1.76
C LYS A 75 -7.40 -24.06 -0.64
N THR A 76 -8.65 -24.31 -0.99
CA THR A 76 -9.68 -24.97 -0.17
C THR A 76 -10.71 -25.57 -1.10
#